data_AF-A0A1F7U2S2-F1
#
_entry.id   AF-A0A1F7U2S2-F1
#
_cell.length_a   1.000
_cell.length_b   1.000
_cell.length_c   1.000
_cell.angle_alpha   90.00
_cell.angle_beta   90.00
_cell.angle_gamma   90.00
#
_symmetry.space_group_name_H-M   'P 1'
#
loop_
_entity.id
_entity.type
_entity.pdbx_description
1 polymer ?
#
loop_
_entity_poly.entity_id
_entity_poly.type
_entity_poly.pdbx_seq_one_letter_code
_entity_poly.pdbx_strand_id
1 'polypeptide(L)'
;MNKSIIPKIIAGALAFVPTAVLAQNTTTGGFTGARNGMRNLSQKIGINTTTNLTDMVGNLIGAVLGLLGLILVLFIIYAGYLWMTAQGDPKKVDEAKAIIKNCIIGLVIIAAAFAISDWVFQNLLGAA
;
A
#
# COMPACT_ATOMS: atom_id res chain seq x y z
N MET A 1 -30.25 57.36 1.45
CA MET A 1 -29.52 56.18 1.96
C MET A 1 -29.32 55.21 0.81
N ASN A 2 -28.08 55.05 0.34
CA ASN A 2 -27.76 54.38 -0.94
C ASN A 2 -27.91 52.85 -0.81
N LYS A 3 -28.69 52.20 -1.69
CA LYS A 3 -28.99 50.76 -1.69
C LYS A 3 -27.75 49.86 -1.77
N SER A 4 -26.59 50.39 -2.16
CA SER A 4 -25.32 49.66 -2.28
C SER A 4 -24.56 49.49 -0.94
N ILE A 5 -24.95 50.19 0.14
CA ILE A 5 -24.20 50.19 1.41
C ILE A 5 -24.61 49.03 2.32
N ILE A 6 -25.88 48.61 2.26
CA ILE A 6 -26.45 47.52 3.07
C ILE A 6 -25.72 46.16 2.89
N PRO A 7 -25.39 45.68 1.68
CA PRO A 7 -24.72 44.39 1.51
C PRO A 7 -23.26 44.36 2.01
N LYS A 8 -22.57 45.51 2.06
CA LYS A 8 -21.17 45.58 2.52
C LYS A 8 -21.05 45.47 4.04
N ILE A 9 -22.04 45.97 4.79
CA ILE A 9 -22.08 45.89 6.26
C ILE A 9 -22.35 44.45 6.71
N ILE A 10 -23.23 43.72 6.01
CA ILE A 10 -23.51 42.31 6.29
C ILE A 10 -22.27 41.43 6.03
N ALA A 11 -21.51 41.72 4.98
CA ALA A 11 -20.25 41.01 4.70
C ALA A 11 -19.15 41.25 5.75
N GLY A 12 -19.13 42.45 6.37
CA GLY A 12 -18.18 42.76 7.45
C GLY A 12 -18.50 42.09 8.78
N ALA A 13 -19.80 41.89 9.10
CA ALA A 13 -20.23 41.23 10.33
C ALA A 13 -19.99 39.71 10.33
N LEU A 14 -19.86 39.08 9.15
CA LEU A 14 -19.58 37.65 9.02
C LEU A 14 -18.09 37.28 9.18
N ALA A 15 -17.18 38.26 9.29
CA ALA A 15 -15.73 38.04 9.35
C ALA A 15 -15.17 37.82 10.76
N PHE A 16 -16.02 37.82 11.80
CA PHE A 16 -15.59 37.70 13.21
C PHE A 16 -15.96 36.35 13.85
N VAL A 17 -15.91 35.26 13.07
CA VAL A 17 -15.96 33.87 13.57
C VAL A 17 -14.66 33.16 13.13
N PRO A 18 -13.94 32.46 14.02
CA PRO A 18 -12.67 31.85 13.67
C PRO A 18 -12.87 30.68 12.70
N THR A 19 -12.23 30.80 11.53
CA THR A 19 -11.66 29.75 10.67
C THR A 19 -12.55 28.56 10.27
N ALA A 20 -13.32 28.75 9.20
CA ALA A 20 -13.34 27.80 8.09
C ALA A 20 -13.52 28.61 6.81
N VAL A 21 -12.40 28.88 6.14
CA VAL A 21 -12.36 29.44 4.80
C VAL A 21 -13.11 28.50 3.86
N LEU A 22 -14.37 28.80 3.56
CA LEU A 22 -15.08 28.27 2.40
C LEU A 22 -14.82 29.20 1.20
N ALA A 23 -13.55 29.30 0.80
CA ALA A 23 -13.20 29.74 -0.54
C ALA A 23 -13.36 28.55 -1.49
N GLN A 24 -14.59 28.18 -1.81
CA GLN A 24 -14.89 27.28 -2.91
C GLN A 24 -15.93 27.93 -3.81
N ASN A 25 -15.50 28.96 -4.55
CA ASN A 25 -16.22 29.35 -5.75
C ASN A 25 -15.71 28.49 -6.92
N THR A 26 -16.64 27.78 -7.53
CA THR A 26 -16.63 27.39 -8.95
C THR A 26 -15.97 26.05 -9.34
N THR A 27 -16.76 24.98 -9.15
CA THR A 27 -17.14 24.03 -10.23
C THR A 27 -16.13 22.98 -10.75
N THR A 28 -15.04 22.64 -10.06
CA THR A 28 -14.27 21.43 -10.44
C THR A 28 -13.67 20.62 -9.28
N GLY A 29 -13.96 20.95 -8.02
CA GLY A 29 -13.45 20.23 -6.84
C GLY A 29 -14.35 19.10 -6.33
N GLY A 30 -15.67 19.31 -6.29
CA GLY A 30 -16.63 18.35 -5.73
C GLY A 30 -16.79 17.08 -6.58
N PHE A 31 -16.87 17.24 -7.90
CA PHE A 31 -16.91 16.10 -8.82
C PHE A 31 -15.56 15.41 -8.95
N THR A 32 -14.42 16.09 -8.76
CA THR A 32 -13.10 15.46 -8.82
C THR A 32 -12.82 14.65 -7.56
N GLY A 33 -13.16 15.15 -6.37
CA GLY A 33 -13.07 14.38 -5.12
C GLY A 33 -14.02 13.18 -5.12
N ALA A 34 -15.27 13.37 -5.57
CA ALA A 34 -16.24 12.29 -5.71
C ALA A 34 -15.83 11.28 -6.80
N ARG A 35 -15.30 11.73 -7.94
CA ARG A 35 -14.78 10.86 -9.00
C ARG A 35 -13.54 10.10 -8.54
N ASN A 36 -12.64 10.71 -7.77
CA ASN A 36 -11.46 10.03 -7.24
C ASN A 36 -11.85 9.03 -6.14
N GLY A 37 -12.80 9.37 -5.26
CA GLY A 37 -13.38 8.42 -4.30
C GLY A 37 -14.08 7.25 -4.99
N MET A 38 -14.91 7.54 -5.99
CA MET A 38 -15.59 6.53 -6.80
C MET A 38 -14.62 5.69 -7.63
N ARG A 39 -13.47 6.23 -8.07
CA ARG A 39 -12.42 5.47 -8.78
C ARG A 39 -11.63 4.54 -7.85
N ASN A 40 -11.25 5.01 -6.65
CA ASN A 40 -10.59 4.16 -5.65
C ASN A 40 -11.54 3.06 -5.15
N LEU A 41 -12.81 3.39 -4.97
CA LEU A 41 -13.84 2.40 -4.67
C LEU A 41 -14.02 1.48 -5.88
N SER A 42 -14.33 1.97 -7.08
CA SER A 42 -14.48 1.16 -8.31
C SER A 42 -13.28 0.25 -8.61
N GLN A 43 -12.05 0.67 -8.28
CA GLN A 43 -10.83 -0.14 -8.36
C GLN A 43 -10.77 -1.22 -7.26
N LYS A 44 -11.30 -0.95 -6.06
CA LYS A 44 -11.42 -1.90 -4.95
C LYS A 44 -12.60 -2.87 -5.09
N ILE A 45 -13.69 -2.48 -5.78
CA ILE A 45 -14.88 -3.31 -6.08
C ILE A 45 -14.87 -3.91 -7.49
N GLY A 46 -13.85 -3.66 -8.31
CA GLY A 46 -13.64 -4.36 -9.59
C GLY A 46 -14.64 -4.01 -10.71
N ILE A 47 -15.30 -2.86 -10.66
CA ILE A 47 -16.35 -2.46 -11.63
C ILE A 47 -15.76 -1.83 -12.91
N ASN A 48 -14.44 -1.68 -13.01
CA ASN A 48 -13.81 -1.39 -14.30
C ASN A 48 -13.69 -2.72 -15.06
N THR A 49 -14.56 -2.93 -16.04
CA THR A 49 -14.74 -4.10 -16.94
C THR A 49 -13.52 -4.42 -17.82
N THR A 50 -12.33 -4.34 -17.25
CA THR A 50 -11.16 -5.11 -17.64
C THR A 50 -10.63 -5.68 -16.34
N THR A 51 -11.30 -6.70 -15.79
CA THR A 51 -10.65 -7.60 -14.83
C THR A 51 -9.57 -8.33 -15.61
N ASN A 52 -8.50 -7.59 -15.91
CA ASN A 52 -7.36 -8.09 -16.63
C ASN A 52 -6.85 -9.24 -15.78
N LEU A 53 -6.58 -10.37 -16.43
CA LEU A 53 -5.95 -11.52 -15.81
C LEU A 53 -4.75 -11.09 -14.93
N THR A 54 -4.09 -10.00 -15.33
CA THR A 54 -3.08 -9.23 -14.60
C THR A 54 -3.44 -8.87 -13.16
N ASP A 55 -4.62 -8.31 -12.86
CA ASP A 55 -4.97 -7.87 -11.50
C ASP A 55 -5.29 -9.06 -10.58
N MET A 56 -5.95 -10.10 -11.11
CA MET A 56 -6.17 -11.35 -10.37
C MET A 56 -4.84 -12.05 -10.06
N VAL A 57 -3.94 -12.09 -11.04
CA VAL A 57 -2.61 -12.69 -10.88
C VAL A 57 -1.76 -11.88 -9.91
N GLY A 58 -1.77 -10.55 -9.99
CA GLY A 58 -1.06 -9.67 -9.05
C GLY A 58 -1.53 -9.84 -7.61
N ASN A 59 -2.85 -9.91 -7.38
CA ASN A 59 -3.41 -10.13 -6.05
C ASN A 59 -3.11 -11.55 -5.51
N LEU A 60 -3.12 -12.57 -6.38
CA LEU A 60 -2.75 -13.94 -6.01
C LEU A 60 -1.26 -14.05 -5.63
N ILE A 61 -0.37 -13.46 -6.44
CA ILE A 61 1.07 -13.40 -6.16
C ILE A 61 1.30 -12.68 -4.84
N GLY A 62 0.66 -11.53 -4.61
CA GLY A 62 0.75 -10.79 -3.35
C GLY A 62 0.30 -11.62 -2.14
N ALA A 63 -0.81 -12.36 -2.26
CA ALA A 63 -1.31 -13.24 -1.20
C ALA A 63 -0.33 -14.39 -0.89
N VAL A 64 0.22 -15.03 -1.92
CA VAL A 64 1.20 -16.13 -1.76
C VAL A 64 2.52 -15.61 -1.17
N LEU A 65 3.01 -14.46 -1.63
CA LEU A 65 4.21 -13.82 -1.09
C LEU A 65 4.04 -13.44 0.38
N GLY A 66 2.87 -12.93 0.78
CA GLY A 66 2.56 -12.63 2.17
C GLY A 66 2.59 -13.88 3.06
N LEU A 67 1.98 -14.98 2.61
CA LEU A 67 2.03 -16.26 3.33
C LEU A 67 3.45 -16.84 3.43
N LEU A 68 4.23 -16.77 2.35
CA LEU A 68 5.63 -17.22 2.35
C LEU A 68 6.48 -16.39 3.31
N GLY A 69 6.30 -15.06 3.32
CA GLY A 69 6.99 -14.17 4.25
C GLY A 69 6.70 -14.51 5.71
N LEU A 70 5.43 -14.80 6.04
CA LEU A 70 5.03 -15.23 7.37
C LEU A 70 5.72 -16.54 7.79
N ILE A 71 5.73 -17.54 6.91
CA ILE A 71 6.40 -18.82 7.16
C ILE A 71 7.91 -18.60 7.41
N LEU A 72 8.53 -17.69 6.67
CA LEU A 72 9.94 -17.35 6.82
C LEU A 72 10.26 -16.83 8.23
N VAL A 73 9.40 -15.95 8.77
CA VAL A 73 9.54 -15.43 10.14
C VAL A 73 9.46 -16.56 11.16
N LEU A 74 8.55 -17.54 10.96
CA LEU A 74 8.46 -18.71 11.83
C LEU A 74 9.74 -19.55 11.80
N PHE A 75 10.34 -19.74 10.63
CA PHE A 75 11.63 -20.45 10.51
C PHE A 75 12.77 -19.71 11.21
N ILE A 76 12.81 -18.39 11.14
CA ILE A 76 13.82 -17.58 11.85
C ILE A 76 13.67 -17.75 13.37
N ILE A 77 12.43 -17.73 13.88
CA ILE A 77 12.16 -17.97 15.31
C ILE A 77 12.59 -19.38 15.71
N TYR A 78 12.27 -20.40 14.90
CA TYR A 78 12.67 -21.78 15.15
C TYR A 78 14.20 -21.92 15.18
N ALA A 79 14.90 -21.34 14.21
CA ALA A 79 16.36 -21.36 14.16
C ALA A 79 16.98 -20.62 15.36
N GLY A 80 16.39 -19.49 15.77
CA GLY A 80 16.79 -18.76 16.97
C GLY A 80 16.63 -19.60 18.24
N TYR A 81 15.51 -20.31 18.38
CA TYR A 81 15.29 -21.22 19.50
C TYR A 81 16.28 -22.38 19.50
N LEU A 82 16.56 -22.97 18.34
CA LEU A 82 17.56 -24.04 18.21
C LEU A 82 18.96 -23.54 18.59
N TRP A 83 19.31 -22.31 18.22
CA TRP A 83 20.59 -21.70 18.58
C TRP A 83 20.70 -21.42 20.08
N MET A 84 19.64 -20.92 20.72
CA MET A 84 19.61 -20.65 22.17
C MET A 84 19.64 -21.94 23.00
N THR A 85 19.04 -23.03 22.51
CA THR A 85 19.02 -24.33 23.19
C THR A 85 20.24 -25.22 22.89
N ALA A 86 21.19 -24.73 22.09
CA ALA A 86 22.36 -25.51 21.70
C ALA A 86 23.30 -25.85 22.87
N GLN A 87 23.26 -25.11 24.00
CA GLN A 87 24.04 -25.38 25.22
C GLN A 87 25.54 -25.69 25.01
N GLY A 88 26.14 -25.22 23.91
CA GLY A 88 27.54 -25.48 23.57
C GLY A 88 27.78 -26.69 22.65
N ASP A 89 26.74 -27.42 22.22
CA ASP A 89 26.86 -28.44 21.17
C ASP A 89 27.09 -27.77 19.81
N PRO A 90 28.28 -27.95 19.19
CA PRO A 90 28.60 -27.32 17.91
C PRO A 90 27.67 -27.77 16.78
N LYS A 91 27.11 -28.99 16.84
CA LYS A 91 26.21 -29.48 15.79
C LYS A 91 24.91 -28.68 15.72
N LYS A 92 24.31 -28.40 16.88
CA LYS A 92 23.07 -27.61 16.95
C LYS A 92 23.29 -26.16 16.54
N VAL A 93 24.47 -25.61 16.87
CA VAL A 93 24.84 -24.25 16.43
C VAL A 93 25.00 -24.19 14.92
N ASP A 94 25.67 -25.16 14.31
CA ASP A 94 25.87 -25.19 12.86
C ASP A 94 24.56 -25.45 12.11
N GLU A 95 23.69 -26.30 12.65
CA GLU A 95 22.35 -26.52 12.11
C GLU A 95 21.50 -25.24 12.15
N ALA A 96 21.46 -24.53 13.28
CA ALA A 96 20.76 -23.26 13.38
C ALA A 96 21.30 -22.21 12.39
N LYS A 97 22.62 -22.12 12.24
CA LYS A 97 23.25 -21.23 11.24
C LYS A 97 22.90 -21.64 9.81
N ALA A 98 22.82 -22.93 9.50
CA ALA A 98 22.42 -23.41 8.19
C ALA A 98 20.96 -23.02 7.88
N ILE A 99 20.05 -23.16 8.85
CA ILE A 99 18.65 -22.73 8.69
C ILE A 99 18.58 -21.23 8.45
N ILE A 100 19.32 -20.41 9.23
CA ILE A 100 19.36 -18.95 9.04
C ILE A 100 19.88 -18.57 7.64
N LYS A 101 20.97 -19.22 7.16
CA LYS A 101 21.47 -19.01 5.80
C LYS A 101 20.42 -19.31 4.74
N ASN A 102 19.73 -20.44 4.87
CA ASN A 102 18.68 -20.83 3.93
C ASN A 102 17.49 -19.84 3.98
N CYS A 103 17.15 -19.33 5.16
CA CYS A 103 16.12 -18.29 5.31
C CYS A 103 16.51 -17.00 4.59
N ILE A 104 17.76 -16.55 4.71
CA ILE A 104 18.25 -15.34 4.03
C ILE A 104 18.16 -15.52 2.51
N ILE A 105 18.58 -16.67 2.00
CA ILE A 105 18.50 -16.98 0.55
C ILE A 105 17.03 -16.98 0.09
N GLY A 106 16.13 -17.59 0.86
CA GLY A 106 14.69 -17.55 0.59
C GLY A 106 14.13 -16.12 0.53
N LEU A 107 14.56 -15.25 1.44
CA LEU A 107 14.13 -13.85 1.46
C LEU A 107 14.59 -13.09 0.21
N VAL A 108 15.82 -13.34 -0.24
CA VAL A 108 16.34 -12.75 -1.49
C VAL A 108 15.54 -13.24 -2.70
N ILE A 109 15.19 -14.53 -2.76
CA ILE A 109 14.40 -15.09 -3.87
C ILE A 109 13.00 -14.45 -3.92
N ILE A 110 12.34 -14.29 -2.77
CA ILE A 110 11.02 -13.65 -2.68
C ILE A 110 11.09 -12.20 -3.17
N ALA A 111 12.11 -11.45 -2.72
CA ALA A 111 12.31 -10.07 -3.15
C ALA A 111 12.59 -9.97 -4.66
N ALA A 112 13.42 -10.87 -5.21
CA ALA A 112 13.71 -10.95 -6.63
C ALA A 112 12.47 -11.30 -7.45
N ALA A 113 11.66 -12.27 -7.01
CA ALA A 113 10.44 -12.67 -7.69
C ALA A 113 9.42 -11.52 -7.80
N PHE A 114 9.29 -10.72 -6.74
CA PHE A 114 8.45 -9.51 -6.74
C PHE A 114 8.97 -8.46 -7.72
N ALA A 115 10.26 -8.15 -7.66
CA ALA A 115 10.89 -7.17 -8.55
C ALA A 115 10.78 -7.57 -10.02
N ILE A 116 10.97 -8.86 -10.33
CA ILE A 116 10.84 -9.38 -11.70
C ILE A 116 9.38 -9.29 -12.17
N SER A 117 8.42 -9.65 -11.32
CA SER A 117 6.99 -9.56 -11.68
C SER A 117 6.61 -8.12 -12.03
N ASP A 118 6.99 -7.17 -11.17
CA ASP A 118 6.71 -5.74 -11.37
C ASP A 118 7.39 -5.20 -12.65
N TRP A 119 8.64 -5.59 -12.90
CA TRP A 119 9.35 -5.23 -14.12
C TRP A 119 8.68 -5.75 -15.39
N VAL A 120 8.21 -7.00 -15.38
CA VAL A 120 7.49 -7.59 -16.51
C VAL A 120 6.16 -6.85 -16.76
N PHE A 121 5.41 -6.54 -15.70
CA PHE A 121 4.14 -5.82 -15.85
C PHE A 121 4.35 -4.39 -16.39
N GLN A 122 5.35 -3.66 -15.89
CA GLN A 122 5.65 -2.31 -16.36
C GLN A 122 6.08 -2.29 -17.83
N ASN A 123 6.87 -3.27 -18.27
CA ASN A 123 7.27 -3.36 -19.68
C ASN A 123 6.12 -3.75 -20.61
N LEU A 124 5.13 -4.50 -20.12
CA LEU A 124 3.95 -4.88 -20.91
C LEU A 124 2.86 -3.78 -20.92
N LEU A 125 2.68 -3.05 -19.81
CA LEU A 125 1.70 -1.95 -19.73
C LEU A 125 2.24 -0.62 -20.28
N GLY A 126 3.56 -0.38 -20.20
CA GLY A 126 4.21 0.83 -20.71
C GLY A 126 4.56 0.79 -22.21
N ALA A 127 4.38 -0.36 -22.87
CA ALA A 127 4.61 -0.54 -24.30
C ALA A 127 3.34 -0.31 -25.16
N ALA A 128 2.26 0.24 -24.58
CA ALA A 128 1.02 0.61 -25.26
C ALA A 128 0.80 2.14 -25.25
#